data_AF-A0A448YP31-F1
#
_entry.id   AF-A0A448YP31-F1
#
_cell.length_a   1.000
_cell.length_b   1.000
_cell.length_c   1.000
_cell.angle_alpha   90.00
_cell.angle_beta   90.00
_cell.angle_gamma   90.00
#
_symmetry.space_group_name_H-M   'P 1'
#
loop_
_entity.id
_entity.type
_entity.pdbx_description
1 polymer ?
#
loop_
_entity_poly.entity_id
_entity_poly.type
_entity_poly.pdbx_seq_one_letter_code
_entity_poly.pdbx_strand_id
1 'polypeptide(L)'
;MSFLDEEPPPGYIAGLGRGATGFSTQADLGSSSRIGYGNREGSEGDERFGDERFEDAAEENEEMIGYVGGAVEEDDEADKVFEEVERRLKRRKTRKKEGKDEGVDKNKDGDSVDVTEVTAGQSIKAIGEKFQESKQALASVSNEEWANLPESGDFTRKTKRRREQMQMQQRFYRNSDSVTVGLRDSGSTDMSAIGGSSENVDIAQISLARDRVLAGQLSKMKEDGTDGSVDKSAYLSSLSGSFVNNIGDYSRTRSMFAKMRRSEPYKVQNWIASARLEMEAKKPKRAKELISEGCLKCPKSVEVWLVSLEIHSGDVQTCKVIIADAVKHNPRSVELWLEATKLENDRLSQKRVLMKALEFIPKSAKLWLELSGGEDDTEMQIQMLKKSTELIPESVGLWLKLASLEDAADARDTFNRARKAVNSEDVHTIWISAAKLEEKSTENEVKVTRLVEKCFQVAGNSLDRYEWLHEAVIAEKDGYPLTSRAIVFNCINIGMEEEEDVAEVWKKDALGASNNGSLEVARSIYMFMT
;
A
#
# COMPACT_ATOMS: atom_id res chain seq x y z
N MET A 1 -64.31 -13.29 -20.81
CA MET A 1 -65.59 -13.10 -20.11
C MET A 1 -65.61 -11.66 -19.60
N SER A 2 -65.97 -10.72 -20.46
CA SER A 2 -67.33 -10.24 -20.76
C SER A 2 -67.83 -9.11 -19.83
N PHE A 3 -67.05 -8.66 -18.84
CA PHE A 3 -67.48 -7.52 -18.01
C PHE A 3 -67.35 -6.16 -18.73
N LEU A 4 -66.52 -6.06 -19.78
CA LEU A 4 -66.28 -4.82 -20.53
C LEU A 4 -67.32 -4.59 -21.64
N ASP A 5 -67.93 -5.67 -22.13
CA ASP A 5 -68.94 -5.66 -23.20
C ASP A 5 -70.38 -5.61 -22.64
N GLU A 6 -70.54 -5.72 -21.32
CA GLU A 6 -71.83 -5.65 -20.62
C GLU A 6 -72.03 -4.27 -20.01
N GLU A 7 -73.21 -3.67 -20.17
CA GLU A 7 -73.57 -2.42 -19.50
C GLU A 7 -73.69 -2.65 -17.97
N PRO A 8 -73.28 -1.68 -17.14
CA PRO A 8 -73.35 -1.84 -15.69
C PRO A 8 -74.81 -2.04 -15.25
N PRO A 9 -75.08 -2.99 -14.33
CA PRO A 9 -76.43 -3.22 -13.84
C PRO A 9 -77.04 -1.94 -13.21
N PRO A 10 -78.31 -1.60 -13.53
CA PRO A 10 -78.95 -0.40 -12.99
C PRO A 10 -79.03 -0.49 -11.46
N GLY A 11 -78.52 0.55 -10.77
CA GLY A 11 -78.48 0.64 -9.30
C GLY A 11 -77.18 0.17 -8.65
N TYR A 12 -76.17 -0.24 -9.41
CA TYR A 12 -74.84 -0.56 -8.87
C TYR A 12 -74.05 0.72 -8.52
N ILE A 13 -73.69 0.90 -7.25
CA ILE A 13 -72.81 1.98 -6.77
C ILE A 13 -71.39 1.40 -6.64
N ALA A 14 -70.43 1.90 -7.42
CA ALA A 14 -69.13 1.24 -7.60
C ALA A 14 -68.30 1.03 -6.32
N GLY A 15 -68.41 1.92 -5.33
CA GLY A 15 -67.72 1.78 -4.04
C GLY A 15 -68.43 0.80 -3.11
N LEU A 16 -69.74 0.99 -2.91
CA LEU A 16 -70.55 0.21 -1.98
C LEU A 16 -70.80 -1.22 -2.48
N GLY A 17 -71.08 -1.37 -3.79
CA GLY A 17 -71.34 -2.66 -4.44
C GLY A 17 -70.10 -3.55 -4.57
N ARG A 18 -68.89 -2.98 -4.49
CA ARG A 18 -67.62 -3.71 -4.37
C ARG A 18 -67.31 -4.09 -2.90
N GLY A 19 -68.06 -3.57 -1.93
CA GLY A 19 -67.77 -3.73 -0.51
C GLY A 19 -66.56 -2.93 -0.04
N ALA A 20 -66.20 -1.84 -0.74
CA ALA A 20 -65.13 -0.96 -0.31
C ALA A 20 -65.63 -0.09 0.86
N THR A 21 -64.93 -0.15 1.99
CA THR A 21 -65.17 0.71 3.16
C THR A 21 -64.08 1.77 3.26
N GLY A 22 -64.43 3.03 3.52
CA GLY A 22 -63.44 4.08 3.83
C GLY A 22 -62.66 3.75 5.12
N PHE A 23 -61.38 4.11 5.17
CA PHE A 23 -60.53 3.88 6.35
C PHE A 23 -60.95 4.85 7.48
N SER A 24 -61.48 4.33 8.60
CA SER A 24 -61.82 5.15 9.77
C SER A 24 -60.57 5.63 10.50
N THR A 25 -60.48 6.93 10.77
CA THR A 25 -59.40 7.53 11.57
C THR A 25 -59.90 7.84 12.99
N GLN A 26 -59.01 8.18 13.92
CA GLN A 26 -59.33 8.36 15.35
C GLN A 26 -60.38 9.46 15.63
N ALA A 27 -60.69 10.32 14.66
CA ALA A 27 -61.74 11.33 14.72
C ALA A 27 -63.16 10.74 14.51
N ASP A 28 -63.31 9.58 13.86
CA ASP A 28 -64.60 8.93 13.60
C ASP A 28 -65.13 8.07 14.76
N LEU A 29 -64.30 7.78 15.77
CA LEU A 29 -64.70 6.99 16.96
C LEU A 29 -65.63 7.75 17.92
N GLY A 30 -65.87 9.06 17.70
CA GLY A 30 -66.73 9.92 18.52
C GLY A 30 -68.17 10.05 18.03
N SER A 31 -68.50 9.58 16.82
CA SER A 31 -69.85 9.66 16.26
C SER A 31 -70.44 8.27 16.12
N SER A 32 -71.13 7.80 17.16
CA SER A 32 -71.84 6.51 17.12
C SER A 32 -73.13 6.65 16.31
N SER A 33 -73.04 6.62 14.99
CA SER A 33 -74.15 6.21 14.14
C SER A 33 -73.73 4.96 13.39
N ARG A 34 -74.04 3.80 13.99
CA ARG A 34 -74.18 2.57 13.20
C ARG A 34 -75.28 2.86 12.19
N ILE A 35 -74.93 2.94 10.92
CA ILE A 35 -75.88 3.09 9.82
C ILE A 35 -76.78 1.86 9.83
N GLY A 36 -77.95 2.02 10.44
CA GLY A 36 -79.06 1.08 10.39
C GLY A 36 -79.76 1.18 9.04
N TYR A 37 -80.19 0.03 8.53
CA TYR A 37 -81.02 -0.09 7.34
C TYR A 37 -82.29 0.79 7.44
N GLY A 38 -82.49 1.70 6.48
CA GLY A 38 -83.80 2.29 6.20
C GLY A 38 -83.79 3.77 5.83
N ASN A 39 -84.00 4.03 4.53
CA ASN A 39 -84.50 5.27 3.91
C ASN A 39 -84.07 6.62 4.52
N ARG A 40 -83.12 7.28 3.88
CA ARG A 40 -83.15 8.74 3.73
C ARG A 40 -82.39 9.20 2.49
N GLU A 41 -83.06 10.02 1.70
CA GLU A 41 -82.61 10.62 0.46
C GLU A 41 -81.38 11.52 0.64
N GLY A 42 -80.44 11.38 -0.30
CA GLY A 42 -79.55 12.40 -0.86
C GLY A 42 -78.97 13.46 0.06
N SER A 43 -77.77 13.20 0.58
CA SER A 43 -76.79 14.26 0.83
C SER A 43 -75.40 13.63 0.87
N GLU A 44 -74.72 13.64 -0.29
CA GLU A 44 -73.30 13.31 -0.39
C GLU A 44 -72.50 14.56 0.02
N GLY A 45 -72.07 14.61 1.27
CA GLY A 45 -70.86 15.34 1.63
C GLY A 45 -69.70 14.36 1.51
N ASP A 46 -68.86 14.52 0.49
CA ASP A 46 -67.59 13.79 0.38
C ASP A 46 -66.43 14.79 0.30
N GLU A 47 -65.61 14.75 1.35
CA GLU A 47 -64.41 15.57 1.53
C GLU A 47 -63.31 15.07 0.57
N ARG A 48 -63.11 15.82 -0.53
CA ARG A 48 -61.93 15.63 -1.40
C ARG A 48 -60.68 16.21 -0.75
N PHE A 49 -59.98 15.42 0.07
CA PHE A 49 -58.56 15.66 0.38
C PHE A 49 -57.68 14.71 -0.42
N GLY A 50 -57.35 15.15 -1.64
CA GLY A 50 -56.26 14.61 -2.45
C GLY A 50 -55.07 15.56 -2.43
N ASP A 51 -53.88 14.99 -2.29
CA ASP A 51 -52.56 15.61 -2.09
C ASP A 51 -52.01 16.38 -3.32
N GLU A 52 -52.88 17.08 -4.05
CA GLU A 52 -52.53 18.02 -5.14
C GLU A 52 -52.83 19.48 -4.73
N ARG A 53 -53.13 19.73 -3.45
CA ARG A 53 -53.45 21.06 -2.90
C ARG A 53 -52.38 21.55 -1.92
N PHE A 54 -51.13 21.39 -2.28
CA PHE A 54 -50.02 22.12 -1.66
C PHE A 54 -49.16 22.73 -2.78
N GLU A 55 -49.78 23.66 -3.53
CA GLU A 55 -49.05 24.69 -4.25
C GLU A 55 -49.14 25.99 -3.44
N ASP A 56 -47.97 26.53 -3.12
CA ASP A 56 -47.79 27.72 -2.28
C ASP A 56 -48.60 28.92 -2.80
N ALA A 57 -49.29 29.58 -1.87
CA ALA A 57 -49.87 30.92 -1.98
C ALA A 57 -51.11 31.12 -2.90
N ALA A 58 -52.20 30.42 -2.63
CA ALA A 58 -53.57 30.90 -2.88
C ALA A 58 -54.57 30.13 -1.98
N GLU A 59 -54.63 30.52 -0.71
CA GLU A 59 -55.67 30.07 0.21
C GLU A 59 -57.01 30.73 -0.18
N GLU A 60 -58.08 29.92 -0.11
CA GLU A 60 -59.50 30.20 -0.45
C GLU A 60 -59.90 30.01 -1.93
N ASN A 61 -60.21 28.76 -2.31
CA ASN A 61 -61.05 28.49 -3.47
C ASN A 61 -62.45 29.06 -3.25
N GLU A 62 -62.98 29.55 -4.37
CA GLU A 62 -64.39 29.58 -4.76
C GLU A 62 -65.27 28.48 -4.14
N GLU A 63 -66.49 28.88 -3.78
CA GLU A 63 -67.66 28.04 -3.46
C GLU A 63 -67.79 27.44 -2.05
N MET A 64 -67.47 28.22 -1.01
CA MET A 64 -67.93 27.94 0.38
C MET A 64 -68.93 29.01 0.88
N ILE A 65 -69.85 29.45 0.00
CA ILE A 65 -71.04 30.25 0.37
C ILE A 65 -72.25 29.71 -0.41
N GLY A 66 -72.51 28.41 -0.31
CA GLY A 66 -73.82 27.82 -0.61
C GLY A 66 -74.56 27.58 0.69
N TYR A 67 -74.99 28.64 1.39
CA TYR A 67 -75.75 28.48 2.62
C TYR A 67 -77.12 27.87 2.30
N VAL A 68 -77.46 26.76 2.97
CA VAL A 68 -78.71 26.00 2.85
C VAL A 68 -79.88 26.73 3.55
N GLY A 69 -80.02 28.02 3.30
CA GLY A 69 -81.11 28.88 3.79
C GLY A 69 -81.49 29.84 2.69
N GLY A 70 -82.77 29.84 2.30
CA GLY A 70 -83.29 30.40 1.04
C GLY A 70 -82.67 31.73 0.60
N ALA A 71 -82.28 31.77 -0.68
CA ALA A 71 -81.88 32.98 -1.40
C ALA A 71 -82.96 34.05 -1.19
N VAL A 72 -82.56 35.15 -0.56
CA VAL A 72 -83.36 36.38 -0.52
C VAL A 72 -83.02 37.21 -1.75
N GLU A 73 -83.98 37.99 -2.27
CA GLU A 73 -83.73 38.87 -3.44
C GLU A 73 -82.50 39.78 -3.27
N GLU A 74 -82.12 40.09 -2.02
CA GLU A 74 -80.93 40.88 -1.71
C GLU A 74 -79.59 40.17 -2.04
N ASP A 75 -79.53 38.83 -2.01
CA ASP A 75 -78.32 38.05 -2.34
C ASP A 75 -78.11 37.98 -3.87
N ASP A 76 -79.20 37.78 -4.63
CA ASP A 76 -79.16 37.80 -6.10
C ASP A 76 -78.82 39.21 -6.66
N GLU A 77 -79.20 40.26 -5.93
CA GLU A 77 -78.82 41.64 -6.23
C GLU A 77 -77.35 41.91 -5.89
N ALA A 78 -76.87 41.40 -4.75
CA ALA A 78 -75.46 41.48 -4.37
C ALA A 78 -74.57 40.75 -5.39
N ASP A 79 -74.93 39.53 -5.80
CA ASP A 79 -74.20 38.75 -6.80
C ASP A 79 -74.10 39.50 -8.14
N LYS A 80 -75.18 40.15 -8.60
CA LYS A 80 -75.14 41.00 -9.82
C LYS A 80 -74.21 42.20 -9.66
N VAL A 81 -74.21 42.84 -8.49
CA VAL A 81 -73.30 43.96 -8.19
C VAL A 81 -71.85 43.49 -8.16
N PHE A 82 -71.55 42.35 -7.53
CA PHE A 82 -70.20 41.78 -7.49
C PHE A 82 -69.74 41.28 -8.86
N GLU A 83 -70.61 40.66 -9.65
CA GLU A 83 -70.32 40.23 -11.03
C GLU A 83 -70.08 41.45 -11.93
N GLU A 84 -70.77 42.58 -11.71
CA GLU A 84 -70.51 43.84 -12.41
C GLU A 84 -69.21 44.51 -11.97
N VAL A 85 -68.85 44.45 -10.68
CA VAL A 85 -67.53 44.88 -10.18
C VAL A 85 -66.41 44.02 -10.78
N GLU A 86 -66.61 42.71 -10.87
CA GLU A 86 -65.66 41.77 -11.46
C GLU A 86 -65.49 42.01 -12.98
N ARG A 87 -66.60 42.28 -13.69
CA ARG A 87 -66.62 42.71 -15.10
C ARG A 87 -65.91 44.05 -15.30
N ARG A 88 -66.04 44.98 -14.35
CA ARG A 88 -65.34 46.28 -14.36
C ARG A 88 -63.84 46.14 -14.06
N LEU A 89 -63.45 45.20 -13.19
CA LEU A 89 -62.05 44.83 -12.96
C LEU A 89 -61.43 44.16 -14.19
N LYS A 90 -62.15 43.21 -14.82
CA LYS A 90 -61.76 42.56 -16.08
C LYS A 90 -61.57 43.60 -17.19
N ARG A 91 -62.47 44.60 -17.33
CA ARG A 91 -62.33 45.73 -18.29
C ARG A 91 -61.10 46.63 -18.04
N ARG A 92 -60.66 46.79 -16.79
CA ARG A 92 -59.43 47.55 -16.45
C ARG A 92 -58.16 46.73 -16.73
N LYS A 93 -58.25 45.40 -16.67
CA LYS A 93 -57.19 44.44 -17.05
C LYS A 93 -57.09 44.27 -18.58
N THR A 94 -58.22 44.24 -19.31
CA THR A 94 -58.23 44.17 -20.79
C THR A 94 -57.68 45.45 -21.42
N ARG A 95 -58.01 46.64 -20.92
CA ARG A 95 -57.41 47.91 -21.39
C ARG A 95 -55.88 47.98 -21.22
N LYS A 96 -55.33 47.30 -20.21
CA LYS A 96 -53.87 47.21 -19.98
C LYS A 96 -53.20 46.10 -20.83
N LYS A 97 -53.99 45.16 -21.36
CA LYS A 97 -53.54 44.05 -22.21
C LYS A 97 -53.65 44.40 -23.70
N GLU A 98 -54.75 45.04 -24.13
CA GLU A 98 -54.93 45.59 -25.48
C GLU A 98 -53.91 46.70 -25.78
N GLY A 99 -53.57 47.56 -24.81
CA GLY A 99 -52.51 48.56 -24.96
C GLY A 99 -51.08 48.00 -24.98
N LYS A 100 -50.89 46.69 -24.79
CA LYS A 100 -49.59 46.01 -24.87
C LYS A 100 -49.46 45.10 -26.10
N ASP A 101 -50.59 44.67 -26.70
CA ASP A 101 -50.62 43.87 -27.94
C ASP A 101 -50.76 44.73 -29.22
N GLU A 102 -51.17 46.00 -29.16
CA GLU A 102 -51.22 46.91 -30.33
C GLU A 102 -49.94 47.74 -30.54
N GLY A 103 -48.89 47.47 -29.76
CA GLY A 103 -47.60 48.18 -29.79
C GLY A 103 -46.53 47.56 -30.69
N VAL A 104 -46.90 46.93 -31.82
CA VAL A 104 -45.95 46.44 -32.82
C VAL A 104 -46.47 46.76 -34.21
N ASP A 105 -46.26 48.01 -34.65
CA ASP A 105 -45.93 48.28 -36.04
C ASP A 105 -45.40 49.71 -36.24
N LYS A 106 -44.23 49.78 -36.88
CA LYS A 106 -43.44 50.95 -37.37
C LYS A 106 -42.17 51.27 -36.59
N ASN A 107 -41.05 50.65 -36.97
CA ASN A 107 -40.01 51.30 -37.78
C ASN A 107 -38.72 50.45 -37.87
N LYS A 108 -38.33 50.19 -39.12
CA LYS A 108 -36.98 50.19 -39.72
C LYS A 108 -35.75 50.01 -38.81
N ASP A 109 -34.95 49.04 -39.26
CA ASP A 109 -33.48 48.92 -39.22
C ASP A 109 -32.87 48.00 -38.13
N GLY A 110 -32.31 46.87 -38.60
CA GLY A 110 -31.07 46.30 -38.07
C GLY A 110 -31.16 45.27 -36.91
N ASP A 111 -31.15 43.99 -37.30
CA ASP A 111 -30.52 42.85 -36.58
C ASP A 111 -30.89 42.61 -35.10
N SER A 112 -32.01 41.91 -34.86
CA SER A 112 -32.18 41.02 -33.71
C SER A 112 -33.30 40.00 -33.97
N VAL A 113 -33.08 38.73 -33.62
CA VAL A 113 -33.99 37.60 -33.85
C VAL A 113 -35.23 37.68 -32.94
N ASP A 114 -36.42 37.74 -33.53
CA ASP A 114 -37.72 37.69 -32.84
C ASP A 114 -38.07 36.25 -32.44
N VAL A 115 -38.06 35.95 -31.14
CA VAL A 115 -38.60 34.69 -30.60
C VAL A 115 -40.06 34.94 -30.20
N THR A 116 -40.99 34.38 -30.98
CA THR A 116 -42.42 34.33 -30.62
C THR A 116 -42.67 33.09 -29.77
N GLU A 117 -43.02 33.27 -28.49
CA GLU A 117 -43.43 32.18 -27.61
C GLU A 117 -44.82 31.67 -28.01
N VAL A 118 -44.87 30.65 -28.87
CA VAL A 118 -46.12 29.98 -29.25
C VAL A 118 -46.55 29.04 -28.11
N THR A 119 -47.62 29.39 -27.39
CA THR A 119 -48.24 28.50 -26.39
C THR A 119 -48.67 27.14 -26.98
N ALA A 120 -48.44 26.06 -26.23
CA ALA A 120 -48.60 24.66 -26.69
C ALA A 120 -50.00 24.30 -27.24
N GLY A 121 -51.06 25.03 -26.86
CA GLY A 121 -52.40 24.82 -27.38
C GLY A 121 -52.60 25.30 -28.82
N GLN A 122 -51.90 26.35 -29.25
CA GLN A 122 -51.96 26.87 -30.63
C GLN A 122 -51.14 25.99 -31.58
N SER A 123 -50.03 25.42 -31.11
CA SER A 123 -49.20 24.53 -31.91
C SER A 123 -49.89 23.18 -32.20
N ILE A 124 -50.65 22.61 -31.27
CA ILE A 124 -51.41 21.36 -31.51
C ILE A 124 -52.50 21.56 -32.57
N LYS A 125 -53.23 22.68 -32.53
CA LYS A 125 -54.24 23.02 -33.56
C LYS A 125 -53.59 23.21 -34.93
N ALA A 126 -52.47 23.93 -34.98
CA ALA A 126 -51.69 24.11 -36.21
C ALA A 126 -51.11 22.79 -36.77
N ILE A 127 -50.79 21.80 -35.91
CA ILE A 127 -50.35 20.46 -36.35
C ILE A 127 -51.53 19.69 -36.96
N GLY A 128 -52.71 19.75 -36.34
CA GLY A 128 -53.92 19.12 -36.87
C GLY A 128 -54.31 19.64 -38.25
N GLU A 129 -54.20 20.95 -38.47
CA GLU A 129 -54.46 21.59 -39.77
C GLU A 129 -53.48 21.13 -40.85
N LYS A 130 -52.19 20.96 -40.53
CA LYS A 130 -51.17 20.44 -41.47
C LYS A 130 -51.46 19.02 -41.97
N PHE A 131 -52.07 18.17 -41.13
CA PHE A 131 -52.40 16.79 -41.50
C PHE A 131 -53.79 16.64 -42.13
N GLN A 132 -54.56 17.73 -42.25
CA GLN A 132 -55.92 17.69 -42.80
C GLN A 132 -55.93 17.26 -44.27
N GLU A 133 -54.98 17.75 -45.07
CA GLU A 133 -54.81 17.36 -46.47
C GLU A 133 -54.44 15.87 -46.60
N SER A 134 -53.49 15.38 -45.78
CA SER A 134 -53.12 13.96 -45.75
C SER A 134 -54.29 13.07 -45.32
N LYS A 135 -55.12 13.52 -44.38
CA LYS A 135 -56.32 12.80 -43.94
C LYS A 135 -57.38 12.74 -45.04
N GLN A 136 -57.54 13.79 -45.84
CA GLN A 136 -58.42 13.77 -47.00
C GLN A 136 -57.89 12.83 -48.10
N ALA A 137 -56.56 12.80 -48.32
CA ALA A 137 -55.94 11.86 -49.26
C ALA A 137 -56.11 10.38 -48.84
N LEU A 138 -56.16 10.07 -47.55
CA LEU A 138 -56.43 8.71 -47.05
C LEU A 138 -57.84 8.18 -47.42
N ALA A 139 -58.77 9.06 -47.80
CA ALA A 139 -60.10 8.65 -48.25
C ALA A 139 -60.10 7.89 -49.60
N SER A 140 -59.01 7.97 -50.37
CA SER A 140 -58.89 7.22 -51.64
C SER A 140 -58.39 5.79 -51.47
N VAL A 141 -57.98 5.38 -50.25
CA VAL A 141 -57.45 4.04 -49.96
C VAL A 141 -58.61 3.06 -49.82
N SER A 142 -58.53 1.92 -50.51
CA SER A 142 -59.61 0.92 -50.53
C SER A 142 -59.67 0.12 -49.22
N ASN A 143 -60.85 -0.41 -48.89
CA ASN A 143 -61.02 -1.24 -47.68
C ASN A 143 -60.16 -2.51 -47.70
N GLU A 144 -59.81 -3.04 -48.87
CA GLU A 144 -58.93 -4.20 -49.01
C GLU A 144 -57.47 -3.86 -48.67
N GLU A 145 -57.01 -2.66 -49.01
CA GLU A 145 -55.69 -2.16 -48.60
C GLU A 145 -55.64 -1.86 -47.10
N TRP A 146 -56.74 -1.36 -46.54
CA TRP A 146 -56.88 -1.21 -45.08
C TRP A 146 -56.82 -2.55 -44.34
N ALA A 147 -57.39 -3.61 -44.90
CA ALA A 147 -57.36 -4.94 -44.32
C ALA A 147 -55.96 -5.60 -44.40
N ASN A 148 -55.14 -5.21 -45.39
CA ASN A 148 -53.81 -5.77 -45.62
C ASN A 148 -52.66 -4.92 -45.04
N LEU A 149 -52.95 -4.04 -44.07
CA LEU A 149 -51.89 -3.29 -43.39
C LEU A 149 -50.98 -4.25 -42.61
N PRO A 150 -49.65 -4.20 -42.84
CA PRO A 150 -48.72 -5.02 -42.08
C PRO A 150 -48.75 -4.67 -40.59
N GLU A 151 -48.81 -5.68 -39.72
CA GLU A 151 -48.66 -5.47 -38.29
C GLU A 151 -47.26 -4.90 -37.97
N SER A 152 -47.16 -4.09 -36.92
CA SER A 152 -45.90 -3.41 -36.57
C SER A 152 -44.81 -4.42 -36.17
N GLY A 153 -43.91 -4.73 -37.11
CA GLY A 153 -42.69 -5.50 -36.83
C GLY A 153 -41.65 -4.69 -36.06
N ASP A 154 -40.85 -5.35 -35.22
CA ASP A 154 -39.75 -4.70 -34.49
C ASP A 154 -38.51 -4.53 -35.38
N PHE A 155 -38.51 -3.49 -36.22
CA PHE A 155 -37.40 -3.15 -37.12
C PHE A 155 -36.12 -2.75 -36.38
N THR A 156 -36.25 -2.21 -35.17
CA THR A 156 -35.12 -1.71 -34.37
C THR A 156 -34.52 -2.76 -33.45
N ARG A 157 -35.11 -3.98 -33.40
CA ARG A 157 -34.78 -5.04 -32.43
C ARG A 157 -34.77 -4.52 -30.98
N LYS A 158 -35.56 -3.49 -30.69
CA LYS A 158 -35.58 -2.80 -29.38
C LYS A 158 -35.96 -3.77 -28.27
N THR A 159 -36.85 -4.71 -28.57
CA THR A 159 -37.30 -5.74 -27.63
C THR A 159 -36.14 -6.68 -27.25
N LYS A 160 -35.32 -7.09 -28.23
CA LYS A 160 -34.13 -7.92 -28.00
C LYS A 160 -33.09 -7.17 -27.16
N ARG A 161 -32.76 -5.93 -27.52
CA ARG A 161 -31.79 -5.10 -26.78
C ARG A 161 -32.25 -4.85 -25.35
N ARG A 162 -33.54 -4.56 -25.14
CA ARG A 162 -34.11 -4.35 -23.80
C ARG A 162 -33.99 -5.62 -22.95
N ARG A 163 -34.22 -6.80 -23.52
CA ARG A 163 -34.05 -8.08 -22.84
C ARG A 163 -32.60 -8.35 -22.43
N GLU A 164 -31.65 -8.10 -23.33
CA GLU A 164 -30.21 -8.23 -23.03
C GLU A 164 -29.78 -7.24 -21.93
N GLN A 165 -30.28 -6.01 -21.97
CA GLN A 165 -30.01 -5.00 -20.94
C GLN A 165 -30.60 -5.40 -19.58
N MET A 166 -31.84 -5.90 -19.54
CA MET A 166 -32.41 -6.46 -18.31
C MET A 166 -31.59 -7.64 -17.79
N GLN A 167 -31.13 -8.53 -18.67
CA GLN A 167 -30.32 -9.68 -18.27
C GLN A 167 -28.96 -9.27 -17.69
N MET A 168 -28.31 -8.25 -18.26
CA MET A 168 -27.09 -7.66 -17.69
C MET A 168 -27.33 -7.01 -16.32
N GLN A 169 -28.50 -6.41 -16.09
CA GLN A 169 -28.84 -5.74 -14.83
C GLN A 169 -29.34 -6.67 -13.72
N GLN A 170 -29.65 -7.93 -14.02
CA GLN A 170 -30.14 -8.89 -13.02
C GLN A 170 -29.07 -9.37 -12.04
N ARG A 171 -27.78 -9.28 -12.40
CA ARG A 171 -26.67 -9.78 -11.59
C ARG A 171 -25.68 -8.68 -11.28
N PHE A 172 -25.56 -8.33 -10.01
CA PHE A 172 -24.50 -7.46 -9.50
C PHE A 172 -23.47 -8.32 -8.76
N TYR A 173 -22.19 -8.10 -9.04
CA TYR A 173 -21.07 -8.71 -8.31
C TYR A 173 -20.54 -7.70 -7.30
N ARG A 174 -20.14 -8.18 -6.13
CA ARG A 174 -19.36 -7.36 -5.21
C ARG A 174 -18.03 -7.00 -5.90
N ASN A 175 -17.68 -5.72 -5.89
CA ASN A 175 -16.38 -5.27 -6.41
C ASN A 175 -15.25 -6.03 -5.70
N SER A 176 -14.23 -6.44 -6.46
CA SER A 176 -13.03 -7.05 -5.88
C SER A 176 -12.41 -6.13 -4.86
N ASP A 177 -11.91 -6.70 -3.76
CA ASP A 177 -11.29 -5.91 -2.70
C ASP A 177 -10.12 -5.06 -3.24
N SER A 178 -9.42 -5.50 -4.29
CA SER A 178 -8.40 -4.71 -5.00
C SER A 178 -8.89 -3.38 -5.59
N VAL A 179 -10.13 -3.33 -6.09
CA VAL A 179 -10.77 -2.10 -6.59
C VAL A 179 -11.25 -1.25 -5.41
N THR A 180 -11.74 -1.90 -4.35
CA THR A 180 -12.21 -1.19 -3.16
C THR A 180 -11.08 -0.52 -2.39
N VAL A 181 -9.85 -1.07 -2.41
CA VAL A 181 -8.68 -0.44 -1.77
C VAL A 181 -8.36 0.91 -2.40
N GLY A 182 -8.49 1.03 -3.73
CA GLY A 182 -8.35 2.33 -4.42
C GLY A 182 -9.50 3.30 -4.16
N LEU A 183 -10.71 2.78 -3.90
CA LEU A 183 -11.91 3.58 -3.66
C LEU A 183 -12.11 3.97 -2.18
N ARG A 184 -11.41 3.31 -1.25
CA ARG A 184 -11.56 3.53 0.19
C ARG A 184 -11.07 4.92 0.62
N ASP A 185 -10.17 5.51 -0.16
CA ASP A 185 -9.63 6.85 0.08
C ASP A 185 -10.42 7.95 -0.65
N SER A 186 -11.26 7.59 -1.64
CA SER A 186 -12.13 8.55 -2.35
C SER A 186 -13.41 8.90 -1.59
N GLY A 187 -13.47 8.59 -0.29
CA GLY A 187 -14.62 8.84 0.59
C GLY A 187 -14.81 10.30 1.00
N SER A 188 -14.04 11.25 0.47
CA SER A 188 -14.36 12.68 0.54
C SER A 188 -15.16 13.06 -0.70
N THR A 189 -16.46 13.26 -0.52
CA THR A 189 -17.38 13.78 -1.54
C THR A 189 -16.91 15.14 -2.04
N ASP A 190 -16.24 15.17 -3.18
CA ASP A 190 -16.21 16.34 -4.05
C ASP A 190 -16.15 15.90 -5.52
N MET A 191 -17.26 16.08 -6.24
CA MET A 191 -17.48 15.60 -7.60
C MET A 191 -16.96 16.60 -8.65
N SER A 192 -15.77 17.17 -8.41
CA SER A 192 -15.15 18.16 -9.31
C SER A 192 -13.68 17.88 -9.66
N ALA A 193 -13.13 16.70 -9.32
CA ALA A 193 -11.72 16.39 -9.58
C ALA A 193 -11.53 15.27 -10.61
N ILE A 194 -11.95 15.50 -11.87
CA ILE A 194 -11.57 14.68 -13.05
C ILE A 194 -10.16 15.09 -13.57
N GLY A 195 -9.28 15.59 -12.70
CA GLY A 195 -7.93 16.05 -13.08
C GLY A 195 -6.84 15.86 -12.03
N GLY A 196 -7.15 15.27 -10.87
CA GLY A 196 -6.15 14.93 -9.85
C GLY A 196 -5.62 13.52 -10.06
N SER A 197 -4.30 13.37 -10.15
CA SER A 197 -3.60 12.09 -10.22
C SER A 197 -4.09 11.15 -9.14
N SER A 198 -4.62 10.00 -9.56
CA SER A 198 -4.96 8.89 -8.68
C SER A 198 -3.66 8.31 -8.11
N GLU A 199 -3.19 8.86 -6.98
CA GLU A 199 -1.89 8.58 -6.34
C GLU A 199 -1.92 7.45 -5.30
N ASN A 200 -2.92 6.57 -5.36
CA ASN A 200 -3.10 5.50 -4.36
C ASN A 200 -2.81 4.09 -4.87
N VAL A 201 -2.34 3.97 -6.11
CA VAL A 201 -1.89 2.71 -6.69
C VAL A 201 -0.45 2.93 -7.12
N ASP A 202 0.49 2.28 -6.44
CA ASP A 202 1.91 2.33 -6.78
C ASP A 202 2.13 1.67 -8.15
N ILE A 203 2.01 2.46 -9.21
CA ILE A 203 2.19 2.02 -10.59
C ILE A 203 3.61 1.49 -10.76
N ALA A 204 4.60 2.00 -10.04
CA ALA A 204 6.00 1.56 -10.10
C ALA A 204 6.18 0.17 -9.48
N GLN A 205 5.57 -0.12 -8.33
CA GLN A 205 5.58 -1.48 -7.77
C GLN A 205 4.76 -2.46 -8.59
N ILE A 206 3.61 -2.04 -9.13
CA ILE A 206 2.82 -2.90 -10.03
C ILE A 206 3.58 -3.17 -11.32
N SER A 207 4.25 -2.17 -11.89
CA SER A 207 5.09 -2.37 -13.08
C SER A 207 6.32 -3.22 -12.75
N LEU A 208 7.01 -3.01 -11.63
CA LEU A 208 8.11 -3.89 -11.20
C LEU A 208 7.66 -5.32 -10.92
N ALA A 209 6.51 -5.52 -10.28
CA ALA A 209 5.96 -6.84 -10.01
C ALA A 209 5.54 -7.51 -11.33
N ARG A 210 4.88 -6.78 -12.21
CA ARG A 210 4.51 -7.24 -13.54
C ARG A 210 5.74 -7.54 -14.38
N ASP A 211 6.78 -6.74 -14.31
CA ASP A 211 8.04 -6.91 -15.02
C ASP A 211 8.84 -8.08 -14.45
N ARG A 212 8.76 -8.37 -13.15
CA ARG A 212 9.34 -9.60 -12.56
C ARG A 212 8.57 -10.85 -12.98
N VAL A 213 7.24 -10.78 -13.04
CA VAL A 213 6.40 -11.88 -13.54
C VAL A 213 6.66 -12.11 -15.02
N LEU A 214 6.73 -11.04 -15.81
CA LEU A 214 7.10 -11.07 -17.21
C LEU A 214 8.53 -11.54 -17.39
N ALA A 215 9.48 -11.12 -16.56
CA ALA A 215 10.86 -11.59 -16.60
C ALA A 215 10.95 -13.07 -16.20
N GLY A 216 10.08 -13.57 -15.31
CA GLY A 216 9.96 -14.99 -14.98
C GLY A 216 9.33 -15.81 -16.10
N GLN A 217 8.33 -15.25 -16.80
CA GLN A 217 7.74 -15.86 -18.00
C GLN A 217 8.73 -15.84 -19.16
N LEU A 218 9.44 -14.72 -19.34
CA LEU A 218 10.50 -14.56 -20.33
C LEU A 218 11.70 -15.40 -19.97
N SER A 219 12.10 -15.58 -18.72
CA SER A 219 13.21 -16.48 -18.36
C SER A 219 12.84 -17.93 -18.61
N LYS A 220 11.58 -18.30 -18.38
CA LYS A 220 11.03 -19.60 -18.77
C LYS A 220 10.95 -19.79 -20.28
N MET A 221 10.91 -18.71 -21.06
CA MET A 221 11.01 -18.72 -22.53
C MET A 221 12.45 -18.52 -23.05
N LYS A 222 13.34 -17.88 -22.27
CA LYS A 222 14.73 -17.51 -22.59
C LYS A 222 15.72 -18.62 -22.27
N GLU A 223 15.24 -19.75 -21.75
CA GLU A 223 15.98 -21.02 -21.87
C GLU A 223 16.33 -21.34 -23.34
N ASP A 224 15.79 -20.59 -24.32
CA ASP A 224 16.01 -20.77 -25.76
C ASP A 224 16.58 -19.53 -26.52
N GLY A 225 17.19 -18.51 -25.86
CA GLY A 225 17.66 -17.33 -26.62
C GLY A 225 18.66 -16.36 -25.95
N THR A 226 19.68 -15.99 -26.74
CA THR A 226 20.89 -15.20 -26.40
C THR A 226 20.66 -13.74 -26.00
N ASP A 227 21.67 -13.17 -25.33
CA ASP A 227 21.61 -12.09 -24.34
C ASP A 227 21.77 -10.65 -24.86
N GLY A 228 21.11 -9.71 -24.19
CA GLY A 228 21.25 -8.26 -24.37
C GLY A 228 20.89 -7.55 -23.07
N SER A 229 21.90 -7.19 -22.28
CA SER A 229 21.75 -6.57 -20.95
C SER A 229 21.61 -5.05 -21.06
N VAL A 230 20.55 -4.50 -20.46
CA VAL A 230 20.44 -3.06 -20.16
C VAL A 230 20.72 -2.86 -18.67
N ASP A 231 21.57 -1.87 -18.34
CA ASP A 231 22.05 -1.60 -16.98
C ASP A 231 20.95 -1.10 -16.03
N LYS A 232 20.42 -2.06 -15.25
CA LYS A 232 19.41 -1.87 -14.19
C LYS A 232 19.83 -0.85 -13.12
N SER A 233 21.13 -0.67 -12.91
CA SER A 233 21.69 0.20 -11.86
C SER A 233 21.53 1.69 -12.16
N ALA A 234 21.64 2.10 -13.42
CA ALA A 234 21.44 3.50 -13.83
C ALA A 234 19.96 3.93 -13.71
N TYR A 235 19.04 3.00 -13.99
CA TYR A 235 17.60 3.23 -13.89
C TYR A 235 17.10 3.26 -12.43
N LEU A 236 17.71 2.46 -11.55
CA LEU A 236 17.40 2.49 -10.11
C LEU A 236 17.96 3.73 -9.40
N SER A 237 19.07 4.30 -9.89
CA SER A 237 19.62 5.54 -9.32
C SER A 237 18.77 6.77 -9.61
N SER A 238 18.17 6.86 -10.80
CA SER A 238 17.30 7.99 -11.17
C SER A 238 15.93 7.98 -10.47
N LEU A 239 15.51 6.84 -9.91
CA LEU A 239 14.21 6.65 -9.26
C LEU A 239 14.23 6.89 -7.74
N SER A 240 15.39 7.18 -7.14
CA SER A 240 15.56 7.37 -5.69
C SER A 240 15.07 8.74 -5.15
N GLY A 241 14.04 9.31 -5.76
CA GLY A 241 13.44 10.59 -5.36
C GLY A 241 12.41 10.45 -4.24
N SER A 242 12.82 10.78 -3.00
CA SER A 242 12.00 11.08 -1.82
C SER A 242 10.73 10.25 -1.62
N PHE A 243 10.90 9.06 -1.06
CA PHE A 243 9.85 8.31 -0.40
C PHE A 243 9.29 9.13 0.78
N VAL A 244 8.02 9.51 0.71
CA VAL A 244 7.24 9.89 1.89
C VAL A 244 6.34 8.70 2.18
N ASN A 245 6.85 7.79 3.00
CA ASN A 245 6.00 6.77 3.57
C ASN A 245 4.91 7.49 4.39
N ASN A 246 3.64 7.26 4.06
CA ASN A 246 2.50 7.74 4.84
C ASN A 246 2.20 6.68 5.92
N ILE A 247 3.09 6.54 6.90
CA ILE A 247 2.93 5.59 8.02
C ILE A 247 1.92 6.15 9.02
N GLY A 248 0.64 5.94 8.74
CA GLY A 248 -0.44 5.88 9.72
C GLY A 248 -0.65 7.09 10.66
N ASP A 249 -1.64 6.94 11.53
CA ASP A 249 -2.01 7.96 12.52
C ASP A 249 -0.92 8.12 13.60
N TYR A 250 0.08 8.97 13.37
CA TYR A 250 1.11 9.32 14.35
C TYR A 250 0.52 9.74 15.71
N SER A 251 -0.68 10.33 15.73
CA SER A 251 -1.36 10.73 16.97
C SER A 251 -1.79 9.52 17.81
N ARG A 252 -2.40 8.51 17.16
CA ARG A 252 -2.87 7.30 17.84
C ARG A 252 -1.70 6.45 18.31
N THR A 253 -0.69 6.27 17.47
CA THR A 253 0.52 5.53 17.81
C THR A 253 1.32 6.22 18.93
N ARG A 254 1.43 7.56 18.94
CA ARG A 254 1.99 8.31 20.07
C ARG A 254 1.25 8.04 21.37
N SER A 255 -0.09 8.05 21.35
CA SER A 255 -0.91 7.75 22.54
C SER A 255 -0.69 6.31 23.02
N MET A 256 -0.63 5.35 22.09
CA MET A 256 -0.34 3.95 22.40
C MET A 256 1.05 3.78 23.02
N PHE A 257 2.09 4.34 22.41
CA PHE A 257 3.45 4.31 22.95
C PHE A 257 3.58 5.05 24.28
N ALA A 258 2.89 6.18 24.47
CA ALA A 258 2.86 6.87 25.76
C ALA A 258 2.22 6.00 26.85
N LYS A 259 1.16 5.24 26.53
CA LYS A 259 0.58 4.25 27.45
C LYS A 259 1.57 3.10 27.73
N MET A 260 2.23 2.56 26.70
CA MET A 260 3.23 1.49 26.85
C MET A 260 4.43 1.90 27.70
N ARG A 261 4.93 3.13 27.54
CA ARG A 261 6.01 3.67 28.38
C ARG A 261 5.59 3.87 29.83
N ARG A 262 4.31 4.16 30.09
CA ARG A 262 3.76 4.26 31.45
C ARG A 262 3.54 2.90 32.08
N SER A 263 3.04 1.92 31.33
CA SER A 263 2.79 0.58 31.85
C SER A 263 4.09 -0.19 32.11
N GLU A 264 5.07 -0.07 31.23
CA GLU A 264 6.35 -0.78 31.31
C GLU A 264 7.53 0.20 31.11
N PRO A 265 7.90 0.98 32.15
CA PRO A 265 8.96 1.99 32.02
C PRO A 265 10.37 1.42 31.82
N TYR A 266 10.62 0.20 32.31
CA TYR A 266 11.95 -0.45 32.24
C TYR A 266 12.18 -1.24 30.95
N LYS A 267 11.17 -1.29 30.06
CA LYS A 267 11.30 -1.98 28.78
C LYS A 267 11.90 -1.04 27.74
N VAL A 268 13.12 -1.38 27.35
CA VAL A 268 13.96 -0.67 26.38
C VAL A 268 13.26 -0.43 25.04
N GLN A 269 12.62 -1.48 24.50
CA GLN A 269 11.98 -1.45 23.19
C GLN A 269 10.90 -0.37 23.09
N ASN A 270 10.19 -0.07 24.19
CA ASN A 270 9.15 0.95 24.20
C ASN A 270 9.72 2.35 23.97
N TRP A 271 10.87 2.67 24.56
CA TRP A 271 11.55 3.95 24.38
C TRP A 271 12.15 4.08 22.99
N ILE A 272 12.81 3.02 22.50
CA ILE A 272 13.41 2.97 21.16
C ILE A 272 12.34 3.15 20.07
N ALA A 273 11.26 2.36 20.12
CA ALA A 273 10.18 2.44 19.14
C ALA A 273 9.51 3.83 19.14
N SER A 274 9.32 4.41 20.33
CA SER A 274 8.76 5.76 20.45
C SER A 274 9.64 6.82 19.80
N ALA A 275 10.95 6.71 19.95
CA ALA A 275 11.88 7.68 19.39
C ALA A 275 12.05 7.52 17.88
N ARG A 276 12.14 6.28 17.40
CA ARG A 276 12.17 5.98 15.96
C ARG A 276 10.91 6.50 15.27
N LEU A 277 9.75 6.36 15.90
CA LEU A 277 8.50 6.91 15.38
C LEU A 277 8.54 8.45 15.28
N GLU A 278 9.14 9.16 16.25
CA GLU A 278 9.26 10.62 16.17
C GLU A 278 10.33 11.07 15.16
N MET A 279 11.37 10.26 14.92
CA MET A 279 12.32 10.48 13.82
C MET A 279 11.62 10.37 12.46
N GLU A 280 10.81 9.32 12.27
CA GLU A 280 10.00 9.11 11.07
C GLU A 280 8.95 10.22 10.88
N ALA A 281 8.34 10.67 11.98
CA ALA A 281 7.43 11.82 11.99
C ALA A 281 8.13 13.18 11.80
N LYS A 282 9.43 13.21 11.47
CA LYS A 282 10.27 14.40 11.26
C LYS A 282 10.29 15.37 12.46
N LYS A 283 10.17 14.84 13.69
CA LYS A 283 10.25 15.61 14.96
C LYS A 283 11.47 15.18 15.78
N PRO A 284 12.70 15.47 15.32
CA PRO A 284 13.93 14.98 15.96
C PRO A 284 14.15 15.52 17.38
N LYS A 285 13.68 16.74 17.70
CA LYS A 285 13.83 17.32 19.06
C LYS A 285 13.11 16.47 20.11
N ARG A 286 11.85 16.10 19.82
CA ARG A 286 11.04 15.23 20.69
C ARG A 286 11.62 13.82 20.77
N ALA A 287 12.18 13.31 19.68
CA ALA A 287 12.88 12.02 19.68
C ALA A 287 14.10 12.04 20.63
N LYS A 288 14.90 13.11 20.58
CA LYS A 288 16.06 13.34 21.48
C LYS A 288 15.63 13.39 22.95
N GLU A 289 14.58 14.16 23.27
CA GLU A 289 14.01 14.23 24.63
C GLU A 289 13.56 12.84 25.12
N LEU A 290 12.78 12.12 24.31
CA LEU A 290 12.26 10.81 24.69
C LEU A 290 13.36 9.76 24.91
N ILE A 291 14.42 9.75 24.08
CA ILE A 291 15.54 8.85 24.34
C ILE A 291 16.34 9.27 25.56
N SER A 292 16.54 10.56 25.81
CA SER A 292 17.21 11.01 27.03
C SER A 292 16.48 10.53 28.29
N GLU A 293 15.14 10.58 28.30
CA GLU A 293 14.32 9.98 29.36
C GLU A 293 14.48 8.45 29.41
N GLY A 294 14.52 7.80 28.24
CA GLY A 294 14.75 6.36 28.11
C GLY A 294 16.10 5.92 28.68
N CYS A 295 17.17 6.68 28.46
CA CYS A 295 18.51 6.45 29.00
C CYS A 295 18.50 6.50 30.53
N LEU A 296 17.81 7.49 31.13
CA LEU A 296 17.68 7.63 32.58
C LEU A 296 16.88 6.49 33.22
N LYS A 297 15.83 6.00 32.54
CA LYS A 297 14.99 4.90 33.04
C LYS A 297 15.64 3.53 32.85
N CYS A 298 16.39 3.34 31.77
CA CYS A 298 16.98 2.07 31.37
C CYS A 298 18.51 2.15 31.21
N PRO A 299 19.28 2.51 32.26
CA PRO A 299 20.72 2.74 32.13
C PRO A 299 21.51 1.46 31.82
N LYS A 300 21.01 0.29 32.20
CA LYS A 300 21.69 -1.01 32.02
C LYS A 300 21.69 -1.54 30.59
N SER A 301 20.81 -1.02 29.72
CA SER A 301 20.67 -1.55 28.37
C SER A 301 21.56 -0.80 27.40
N VAL A 302 22.40 -1.54 26.69
CA VAL A 302 23.30 -1.02 25.66
C VAL A 302 22.52 -0.45 24.46
N GLU A 303 21.44 -1.10 24.06
CA GLU A 303 20.66 -0.74 22.87
C GLU A 303 20.10 0.69 22.92
N VAL A 304 19.63 1.13 24.10
CA VAL A 304 19.08 2.49 24.29
C VAL A 304 20.17 3.54 24.02
N TRP A 305 21.37 3.29 24.53
CA TRP A 305 22.51 4.18 24.34
C TRP A 305 22.94 4.22 22.88
N LEU A 306 23.00 3.09 22.19
CA LEU A 306 23.34 3.04 20.76
C LEU A 306 22.33 3.84 19.91
N VAL A 307 21.03 3.64 20.14
CA VAL A 307 19.98 4.41 19.46
C VAL A 307 20.05 5.90 19.81
N SER A 308 20.45 6.25 21.03
CA SER A 308 20.70 7.64 21.40
C SER A 308 21.80 8.27 20.55
N LEU A 309 22.89 7.55 20.30
CA LEU A 309 23.99 8.04 19.44
C LEU A 309 23.54 8.21 17.99
N GLU A 310 22.74 7.27 17.48
CA GLU A 310 22.19 7.33 16.13
C GLU A 310 21.32 8.60 15.93
N ILE A 311 20.44 8.89 16.89
CA ILE A 311 19.55 10.08 16.85
C ILE A 311 20.33 11.38 17.05
N HIS A 312 21.43 11.36 17.81
CA HIS A 312 22.27 12.53 18.06
C HIS A 312 23.41 12.70 17.04
N SER A 313 23.43 11.92 15.95
CA SER A 313 24.50 11.90 14.91
C SER A 313 24.91 13.26 14.31
N GLY A 314 24.10 14.31 14.47
CA GLY A 314 24.48 15.68 14.07
C GLY A 314 25.39 16.44 15.05
N ASP A 315 25.44 16.04 16.33
CA ASP A 315 26.07 16.81 17.41
C ASP A 315 27.16 15.99 18.12
N VAL A 316 28.36 15.91 17.53
CA VAL A 316 29.49 15.08 18.01
C VAL A 316 29.81 15.32 19.50
N GLN A 317 29.76 16.56 19.97
CA GLN A 317 30.03 16.87 21.39
C GLN A 317 29.00 16.25 22.33
N THR A 318 27.71 16.26 21.95
CA THR A 318 26.66 15.66 22.77
C THR A 318 26.79 14.13 22.77
N CYS A 319 27.14 13.53 21.63
CA CYS A 319 27.39 12.10 21.55
C CYS A 319 28.54 11.67 22.48
N LYS A 320 29.62 12.46 22.59
CA LYS A 320 30.72 12.18 23.53
C LYS A 320 30.25 12.19 24.99
N VAL A 321 29.39 13.13 25.37
CA VAL A 321 28.81 13.18 26.72
C VAL A 321 27.91 11.97 26.97
N ILE A 322 27.07 11.61 25.99
CA ILE A 322 26.16 10.45 26.06
C ILE A 322 26.96 9.15 26.19
N ILE A 323 28.02 8.96 25.41
CA ILE A 323 28.90 7.78 25.52
C ILE A 323 29.61 7.75 26.86
N ALA A 324 30.14 8.89 27.33
CA ALA A 324 30.81 8.95 28.62
C ALA A 324 29.87 8.55 29.76
N ASP A 325 28.57 8.86 29.65
CA ASP A 325 27.54 8.42 30.60
C ASP A 325 27.18 6.93 30.41
N ALA A 326 27.01 6.49 29.16
CA ALA A 326 26.74 5.10 28.81
C ALA A 326 27.81 4.14 29.34
N VAL A 327 29.09 4.52 29.22
CA VAL A 327 30.24 3.76 29.69
C VAL A 327 30.30 3.69 31.22
N LYS A 328 29.90 4.75 31.94
CA LYS A 328 29.82 4.73 33.41
C LYS A 328 28.80 3.69 33.88
N HIS A 329 27.67 3.59 33.20
CA HIS A 329 26.63 2.63 33.54
C HIS A 329 26.96 1.20 33.08
N ASN A 330 27.54 1.05 31.88
CA ASN A 330 27.82 -0.25 31.26
C ASN A 330 29.29 -0.37 30.81
N PRO A 331 30.25 -0.46 31.75
CA PRO A 331 31.68 -0.49 31.40
C PRO A 331 32.11 -1.77 30.67
N ARG A 332 31.31 -2.84 30.75
CA ARG A 332 31.60 -4.16 30.15
C ARG A 332 31.10 -4.34 28.71
N SER A 333 30.44 -3.33 28.13
CA SER A 333 29.90 -3.46 26.77
C SER A 333 30.94 -3.08 25.72
N VAL A 334 31.33 -4.03 24.87
CA VAL A 334 32.29 -3.83 23.77
C VAL A 334 31.74 -2.88 22.70
N GLU A 335 30.45 -2.95 22.39
CA GLU A 335 29.83 -2.17 21.32
C GLU A 335 29.85 -0.67 21.63
N LEU A 336 29.62 -0.28 22.90
CA LEU A 336 29.70 1.12 23.31
C LEU A 336 31.11 1.69 23.16
N TRP A 337 32.13 0.88 23.48
CA TRP A 337 33.53 1.29 23.31
C TRP A 337 33.93 1.40 21.84
N LEU A 338 33.41 0.54 20.96
CA LEU A 338 33.65 0.64 19.51
C LEU A 338 32.93 1.85 18.89
N GLU A 339 31.72 2.17 19.33
CA GLU A 339 31.08 3.41 18.89
C GLU A 339 31.81 4.64 19.46
N ALA A 340 32.37 4.55 20.67
CA ALA A 340 33.20 5.60 21.25
C ALA A 340 34.43 5.91 20.41
N THR A 341 35.11 4.90 19.87
CA THR A 341 36.28 5.11 19.02
C THR A 341 35.93 5.74 17.69
N LYS A 342 34.81 5.34 17.08
CA LYS A 342 34.31 5.92 15.82
C LYS A 342 33.97 7.41 15.93
N LEU A 343 33.51 7.86 17.09
CA LEU A 343 33.20 9.28 17.34
C LEU A 343 34.43 10.15 17.58
N GLU A 344 35.59 9.55 17.84
CA GLU A 344 36.83 10.28 18.04
C GLU A 344 37.55 10.50 16.71
N ASN A 345 37.91 11.75 16.42
CA ASN A 345 38.57 12.11 15.16
C ASN A 345 40.10 11.90 15.22
N ASP A 346 40.69 12.00 16.41
CA ASP A 346 42.14 11.91 16.59
C ASP A 346 42.56 10.49 16.95
N ARG A 347 43.54 9.96 16.25
CA ARG A 347 44.09 8.62 16.44
C ARG A 347 44.66 8.42 17.84
N LEU A 348 45.28 9.45 18.43
CA LEU A 348 45.76 9.37 19.82
C LEU A 348 44.59 9.26 20.82
N SER A 349 43.50 9.98 20.56
CA SER A 349 42.29 9.89 21.40
C SER A 349 41.59 8.54 21.26
N GLN A 350 41.51 7.98 20.05
CA GLN A 350 41.01 6.62 19.81
C GLN A 350 41.81 5.58 20.58
N LYS A 351 43.15 5.64 20.52
CA LYS A 351 44.03 4.76 21.30
C LYS A 351 43.79 4.87 22.80
N ARG A 352 43.65 6.08 23.34
CA ARG A 352 43.35 6.29 24.77
C ARG A 352 42.02 5.67 25.18
N VAL A 353 40.99 5.84 24.35
CA VAL A 353 39.66 5.23 24.59
C VAL A 353 39.74 3.71 24.55
N LEU A 354 40.43 3.13 23.58
CA LEU A 354 40.63 1.67 23.47
C LEU A 354 41.44 1.10 24.65
N MET A 355 42.53 1.76 25.04
CA MET A 355 43.31 1.32 26.20
C MET A 355 42.47 1.34 27.48
N LYS A 356 41.68 2.40 27.68
CA LYS A 356 40.73 2.48 28.79
C LYS A 356 39.65 1.40 28.70
N ALA A 357 39.16 1.09 27.50
CA ALA A 357 38.21 -0.01 27.30
C ALA A 357 38.80 -1.37 27.71
N LEU A 358 40.07 -1.61 27.39
CA LEU A 358 40.78 -2.84 27.73
C LEU A 358 41.08 -2.98 29.23
N GLU A 359 41.22 -1.88 29.97
CA GLU A 359 41.29 -1.92 31.44
C GLU A 359 40.01 -2.53 32.04
N PHE A 360 38.84 -2.23 31.47
CA PHE A 360 37.56 -2.78 31.90
C PHE A 360 37.25 -4.15 31.27
N ILE A 361 37.68 -4.38 30.03
CA ILE A 361 37.37 -5.58 29.24
C ILE A 361 38.63 -6.14 28.58
N PRO A 362 39.50 -6.83 29.34
CA PRO A 362 40.73 -7.39 28.79
C PRO A 362 40.49 -8.59 27.85
N LYS A 363 39.29 -9.22 27.91
CA LYS A 363 38.96 -10.46 27.19
C LYS A 363 38.33 -10.28 25.81
N SER A 364 38.13 -9.04 25.34
CA SER A 364 37.47 -8.81 24.04
C SER A 364 38.46 -8.78 22.88
N ALA A 365 38.41 -9.78 22.01
CA ALA A 365 39.28 -9.84 20.83
C ALA A 365 39.06 -8.69 19.85
N LYS A 366 37.81 -8.23 19.69
CA LYS A 366 37.47 -7.12 18.78
C LYS A 366 38.17 -5.82 19.16
N LEU A 367 38.27 -5.52 20.47
CA LEU A 367 38.94 -4.30 20.95
C LEU A 367 40.46 -4.37 20.72
N TRP A 368 41.06 -5.55 20.93
CA TRP A 368 42.48 -5.75 20.67
C TRP A 368 42.83 -5.64 19.18
N LEU A 369 41.97 -6.16 18.30
CA LEU A 369 42.15 -6.02 16.85
C LEU A 369 42.05 -4.55 16.42
N GLU A 370 41.04 -3.83 16.88
CA GLU A 370 40.89 -2.39 16.58
C GLU A 370 42.09 -1.58 17.10
N LEU A 371 42.57 -1.89 18.30
CA LEU A 371 43.75 -1.24 18.87
C LEU A 371 45.00 -1.51 18.02
N SER A 372 45.18 -2.76 17.56
CA SER A 372 46.31 -3.11 16.69
C SER A 372 46.26 -2.40 15.34
N GLY A 373 45.06 -2.26 14.74
CA GLY A 373 44.88 -1.53 13.48
C GLY A 373 45.11 -0.02 13.62
N GLY A 374 44.86 0.53 14.81
CA GLY A 374 45.10 1.92 15.13
C GLY A 374 46.56 2.27 15.45
N GLU A 375 47.48 1.32 15.58
CA GLU A 375 48.89 1.58 15.91
C GLU A 375 49.76 1.71 14.65
N ASP A 376 50.79 2.58 14.65
CA ASP A 376 51.68 2.78 13.47
C ASP A 376 52.93 1.90 13.55
N ASP A 377 53.41 1.68 14.78
CA ASP A 377 54.63 0.93 15.03
C ASP A 377 54.35 -0.57 15.05
N THR A 378 54.99 -1.29 14.12
CA THR A 378 54.86 -2.74 13.99
C THR A 378 55.40 -3.47 15.22
N GLU A 379 56.43 -2.96 15.88
CA GLU A 379 56.97 -3.57 17.09
C GLU A 379 55.97 -3.47 18.26
N MET A 380 55.35 -2.30 18.44
CA MET A 380 54.30 -2.12 19.44
C MET A 380 53.06 -2.97 19.13
N GLN A 381 52.66 -3.07 17.86
CA GLN A 381 51.57 -3.95 17.44
C GLN A 381 51.85 -5.41 17.84
N ILE A 382 53.05 -5.91 17.57
CA ILE A 382 53.46 -7.28 17.93
C ILE A 382 53.41 -7.47 19.45
N GLN A 383 53.93 -6.51 20.23
CA GLN A 383 53.90 -6.61 21.69
C GLN A 383 52.47 -6.63 22.25
N MET A 384 51.59 -5.76 21.73
CA MET A 384 50.18 -5.73 22.12
C MET A 384 49.45 -7.02 21.76
N LEU A 385 49.74 -7.58 20.58
CA LEU A 385 49.14 -8.84 20.12
C LEU A 385 49.68 -10.06 20.89
N LYS A 386 50.96 -10.09 21.27
CA LYS A 386 51.51 -11.12 22.17
C LYS A 386 50.79 -11.09 23.53
N LYS A 387 50.61 -9.91 24.10
CA LYS A 387 49.85 -9.76 25.35
C LYS A 387 48.37 -10.14 25.19
N SER A 388 47.73 -9.79 24.06
CA SER A 388 46.32 -10.11 23.83
C SER A 388 46.07 -11.61 23.64
N THR A 389 46.99 -12.30 22.95
CA THR A 389 46.94 -13.76 22.74
C THR A 389 47.20 -14.57 24.02
N GLU A 390 47.98 -14.04 24.97
CA GLU A 390 48.11 -14.61 26.32
C GLU A 390 46.81 -14.46 27.13
N LEU A 391 46.13 -13.33 27.01
CA LEU A 391 44.87 -13.05 27.71
C LEU A 391 43.68 -13.77 27.08
N ILE A 392 43.72 -13.97 25.75
CA ILE A 392 42.65 -14.56 24.94
C ILE A 392 43.26 -15.63 24.03
N PRO A 393 43.48 -16.84 24.55
CA PRO A 393 44.07 -17.93 23.77
C PRO A 393 43.13 -18.46 22.68
N GLU A 394 41.80 -18.33 22.87
CA GLU A 394 40.78 -18.91 21.99
C GLU A 394 40.58 -18.15 20.66
N SER A 395 40.94 -16.86 20.58
CA SER A 395 40.57 -16.05 19.43
C SER A 395 41.54 -16.20 18.26
N VAL A 396 41.07 -16.82 17.17
CA VAL A 396 41.88 -17.04 15.99
C VAL A 396 42.29 -15.75 15.26
N GLY A 397 41.40 -14.76 15.19
CA GLY A 397 41.68 -13.50 14.49
C GLY A 397 42.92 -12.76 15.04
N LEU A 398 43.16 -12.84 16.35
CA LEU A 398 44.34 -12.26 16.98
C LEU A 398 45.62 -12.99 16.58
N TRP A 399 45.59 -14.33 16.57
CA TRP A 399 46.72 -15.15 16.14
C TRP A 399 47.07 -14.94 14.67
N LEU A 400 46.06 -14.83 13.80
CA LEU A 400 46.26 -14.55 12.37
C LEU A 400 46.89 -13.17 12.16
N LYS A 401 46.41 -12.14 12.88
CA LYS A 401 46.98 -10.80 12.78
C LYS A 401 48.42 -10.76 13.27
N LEU A 402 48.72 -11.44 14.37
CA LEU A 402 50.08 -11.58 14.89
C LEU A 402 51.00 -12.25 13.87
N ALA A 403 50.59 -13.38 13.31
CA ALA A 403 51.39 -14.12 12.32
C ALA A 403 51.59 -13.35 11.01
N SER A 404 50.68 -12.45 10.64
CA SER A 404 50.85 -11.59 9.46
C SER A 404 51.91 -10.49 9.63
N LEU A 405 52.23 -10.13 10.88
CA LEU A 405 53.15 -9.05 11.22
C LEU A 405 54.55 -9.57 11.59
N GLU A 406 54.65 -10.80 12.08
CA GLU A 406 55.91 -11.43 12.45
C GLU A 406 56.69 -12.00 11.25
N ASP A 407 57.99 -12.21 11.43
CA ASP A 407 58.83 -12.91 10.47
C ASP A 407 58.47 -14.40 10.39
N ALA A 408 58.82 -15.07 9.28
CA ALA A 408 58.42 -16.45 9.00
C ALA A 408 58.88 -17.47 10.07
N ALA A 409 59.99 -17.21 10.78
CA ALA A 409 60.45 -18.06 11.87
C ALA A 409 59.59 -17.90 13.14
N ASP A 410 59.38 -16.66 13.58
CA ASP A 410 58.57 -16.35 14.76
C ASP A 410 57.09 -16.69 14.53
N ALA A 411 56.60 -16.51 13.30
CA ALA A 411 55.26 -16.85 12.89
C ALA A 411 54.96 -18.36 12.98
N ARG A 412 55.96 -19.23 12.73
CA ARG A 412 55.83 -20.68 12.95
C ARG A 412 55.63 -20.99 14.44
N ASP A 413 56.35 -20.29 15.31
CA ASP A 413 56.24 -20.46 16.75
C ASP A 413 54.92 -19.90 17.31
N THR A 414 54.41 -18.78 16.77
CA THR A 414 53.06 -18.31 17.11
C THR A 414 51.99 -19.26 16.61
N PHE A 415 52.09 -19.83 15.40
CA PHE A 415 51.14 -20.86 14.96
C PHE A 415 51.19 -22.13 15.82
N ASN A 416 52.36 -22.56 16.26
CA ASN A 416 52.48 -23.70 17.18
C ASN A 416 51.88 -23.41 18.56
N ARG A 417 51.95 -22.17 19.04
CA ARG A 417 51.24 -21.72 20.25
C ARG A 417 49.74 -21.64 20.03
N ALA A 418 49.30 -21.07 18.91
CA ALA A 418 47.89 -20.94 18.54
C ALA A 418 47.20 -22.32 18.44
N ARG A 419 47.86 -23.30 17.81
CA ARG A 419 47.36 -24.69 17.70
C ARG A 419 47.10 -25.37 19.05
N LYS A 420 47.86 -25.02 20.09
CA LYS A 420 47.68 -25.58 21.44
C LYS A 420 46.58 -24.86 22.22
N ALA A 421 46.30 -23.62 21.86
CA ALA A 421 45.43 -22.70 22.60
C ALA A 421 43.98 -22.69 22.07
N VAL A 422 43.77 -23.03 20.80
CA VAL A 422 42.49 -22.88 20.11
C VAL A 422 41.66 -24.16 20.16
N ASN A 423 40.35 -24.00 20.34
CA ASN A 423 39.36 -25.09 20.39
C ASN A 423 39.12 -25.70 18.99
N SER A 424 38.80 -26.99 18.93
CA SER A 424 38.82 -27.84 17.73
C SER A 424 38.08 -27.32 16.48
N GLU A 425 37.06 -26.47 16.63
CA GLU A 425 36.22 -25.99 15.52
C GLU A 425 36.96 -24.97 14.63
N ASP A 426 37.65 -23.98 15.21
CA ASP A 426 38.32 -22.92 14.45
C ASP A 426 39.79 -23.23 14.09
N VAL A 427 40.29 -24.38 14.53
CA VAL A 427 41.69 -24.81 14.31
C VAL A 427 42.03 -24.89 12.82
N HIS A 428 41.05 -25.21 11.96
CA HIS A 428 41.25 -25.34 10.52
C HIS A 428 41.81 -24.06 9.87
N THR A 429 41.29 -22.89 10.25
CA THR A 429 41.75 -21.60 9.72
C THR A 429 43.23 -21.32 10.03
N ILE A 430 43.71 -21.77 11.21
CA ILE A 430 45.11 -21.62 11.63
C ILE A 430 46.03 -22.53 10.83
N TRP A 431 45.60 -23.75 10.52
CA TRP A 431 46.38 -24.65 9.67
C TRP A 431 46.44 -24.15 8.24
N ILE A 432 45.33 -23.65 7.69
CA ILE A 432 45.28 -23.03 6.37
C ILE A 432 46.19 -21.80 6.33
N SER A 433 46.13 -20.92 7.32
CA SER A 433 47.00 -19.74 7.37
C SER A 433 48.48 -20.10 7.53
N ALA A 434 48.79 -21.15 8.30
CA ALA A 434 50.15 -21.67 8.41
C ALA A 434 50.62 -22.25 7.06
N ALA A 435 49.74 -22.92 6.32
CA ALA A 435 50.03 -23.40 4.98
C ALA A 435 50.27 -22.24 3.99
N LYS A 436 49.45 -21.17 4.04
CA LYS A 436 49.64 -19.94 3.26
C LYS A 436 50.98 -19.26 3.57
N LEU A 437 51.39 -19.22 4.84
CA LEU A 437 52.69 -18.69 5.23
C LEU A 437 53.85 -19.54 4.68
N GLU A 438 53.75 -20.87 4.74
CA GLU A 438 54.78 -21.77 4.23
C GLU A 438 54.92 -21.69 2.70
N GLU A 439 53.80 -21.55 1.99
CA GLU A 439 53.79 -21.27 0.55
C GLU A 439 54.53 -19.97 0.24
N LYS A 440 54.24 -18.89 0.97
CA LYS A 440 54.93 -17.59 0.81
C LYS A 440 56.43 -17.65 1.14
N SER A 441 56.82 -18.41 2.16
CA SER A 441 58.19 -18.41 2.68
C SER A 441 59.12 -19.37 1.94
N THR A 442 58.62 -20.56 1.55
CA THR A 442 59.50 -21.64 1.09
C THR A 442 59.03 -22.32 -0.20
N GLU A 443 57.86 -21.97 -0.76
CA GLU A 443 57.27 -22.56 -1.99
C GLU A 443 57.27 -24.11 -2.05
N ASN A 444 57.41 -24.77 -0.89
CA ASN A 444 57.60 -26.22 -0.82
C ASN A 444 56.24 -26.93 -0.79
N GLU A 445 55.80 -27.44 -1.95
CA GLU A 445 54.55 -28.17 -2.12
C GLU A 445 54.39 -29.32 -1.11
N VAL A 446 55.45 -30.11 -0.87
CA VAL A 446 55.42 -31.28 0.02
C VAL A 446 55.16 -30.91 1.49
N LYS A 447 55.60 -29.73 1.94
CA LYS A 447 55.35 -29.29 3.32
C LYS A 447 53.93 -28.75 3.47
N VAL A 448 53.44 -28.03 2.46
CA VAL A 448 52.07 -27.51 2.40
C VAL A 448 51.06 -28.67 2.42
N THR A 449 51.24 -29.69 1.58
CA THR A 449 50.35 -30.86 1.54
C THR A 449 50.31 -31.59 2.89
N ARG A 450 51.46 -31.84 3.52
CA ARG A 450 51.54 -32.47 4.84
C ARG A 450 50.87 -31.65 5.95
N LEU A 451 50.90 -30.31 5.88
CA LEU A 451 50.22 -29.45 6.85
C LEU A 451 48.70 -29.49 6.67
N VAL A 452 48.24 -29.52 5.42
CA VAL A 452 46.81 -29.64 5.10
C VAL A 452 46.29 -31.03 5.45
N GLU A 453 47.01 -32.11 5.16
CA GLU A 453 46.64 -33.46 5.61
C GLU A 453 46.49 -33.55 7.14
N LYS A 454 47.41 -32.94 7.89
CA LYS A 454 47.31 -32.84 9.35
C LYS A 454 46.13 -31.97 9.79
N CYS A 455 45.80 -30.93 9.04
CA CYS A 455 44.60 -30.13 9.27
C CYS A 455 43.35 -31.01 9.22
N PHE A 456 43.19 -31.81 8.16
CA PHE A 456 42.05 -32.72 8.01
C PHE A 456 42.02 -33.83 9.08
N GLN A 457 43.18 -34.32 9.55
CA GLN A 457 43.23 -35.27 10.67
C GLN A 457 42.74 -34.67 12.00
N VAL A 458 42.97 -33.38 12.22
CA VAL A 458 42.61 -32.68 13.47
C VAL A 458 41.22 -32.07 13.39
N ALA A 459 40.81 -31.55 12.23
CA ALA A 459 39.56 -30.83 12.00
C ALA A 459 38.49 -31.65 11.26
N GLY A 460 38.77 -32.93 10.96
CA GLY A 460 38.01 -33.76 10.00
C GLY A 460 36.54 -34.03 10.33
N ASN A 461 36.03 -33.55 11.47
CA ASN A 461 34.64 -33.73 11.88
C ASN A 461 33.88 -32.40 12.06
N SER A 462 34.47 -31.25 11.69
CA SER A 462 33.93 -29.93 12.04
C SER A 462 33.32 -29.14 10.87
N LEU A 463 33.70 -29.39 9.63
CA LEU A 463 33.28 -28.58 8.47
C LEU A 463 32.71 -29.45 7.35
N ASP A 464 31.67 -28.93 6.71
CA ASP A 464 31.07 -29.54 5.53
C ASP A 464 31.98 -29.40 4.30
N ARG A 465 31.84 -30.32 3.32
CA ARG A 465 32.59 -30.28 2.04
C ARG A 465 32.50 -28.91 1.36
N TYR A 466 31.32 -28.29 1.35
CA TYR A 466 31.13 -27.00 0.70
C TYR A 466 31.86 -25.86 1.41
N GLU A 467 32.01 -25.92 2.73
CA GLU A 467 32.76 -24.93 3.51
C GLU A 467 34.26 -25.06 3.24
N TRP A 468 34.79 -26.28 3.13
CA TRP A 468 36.17 -26.52 2.72
C TRP A 468 36.47 -26.06 1.29
N LEU A 469 35.55 -26.28 0.35
CA LEU A 469 35.68 -25.75 -1.01
C LEU A 469 35.63 -24.23 -1.03
N HIS A 470 34.82 -23.60 -0.17
CA HIS A 470 34.79 -22.16 -0.02
C HIS A 470 36.11 -21.60 0.54
N GLU A 471 36.70 -22.25 1.54
CA GLU A 471 38.03 -21.89 2.05
C GLU A 471 39.14 -22.05 0.99
N ALA A 472 39.05 -23.07 0.13
CA ALA A 472 39.97 -23.22 -1.00
C ALA A 472 39.83 -22.07 -2.01
N VAL A 473 38.60 -21.62 -2.28
CA VAL A 473 38.33 -20.45 -3.12
C VAL A 473 38.89 -19.16 -2.51
N ILE A 474 38.77 -18.97 -1.19
CA ILE A 474 39.38 -17.82 -0.49
C ILE A 474 40.89 -17.87 -0.64
N ALA A 475 41.52 -19.04 -0.44
CA ALA A 475 42.96 -19.19 -0.59
C ALA A 475 43.45 -18.88 -2.01
N GLU A 476 42.69 -19.26 -3.05
CA GLU A 476 43.02 -18.90 -4.43
C GLU A 476 42.90 -17.40 -4.68
N LYS A 477 41.85 -16.75 -4.16
CA LYS A 477 41.68 -15.29 -4.25
C LYS A 477 42.80 -14.51 -3.56
N ASP A 478 43.32 -15.05 -2.46
CA ASP A 478 44.48 -14.50 -1.75
C ASP A 478 45.81 -14.73 -2.49
N GLY A 479 45.81 -15.52 -3.57
CA GLY A 479 47.00 -15.80 -4.40
C GLY A 479 47.83 -16.99 -3.94
N TYR A 480 47.24 -17.95 -3.22
CA TYR A 480 47.90 -19.16 -2.70
C TYR A 480 47.41 -20.45 -3.39
N PRO A 481 47.81 -20.69 -4.66
CA PRO A 481 47.30 -21.82 -5.45
C PRO A 481 47.75 -23.20 -4.95
N LEU A 482 48.91 -23.32 -4.29
CA LEU A 482 49.37 -24.62 -3.78
C LEU A 482 48.54 -25.05 -2.56
N THR A 483 48.20 -24.10 -1.68
CA THR A 483 47.29 -24.39 -0.56
C THR A 483 45.89 -24.75 -1.04
N SER A 484 45.31 -24.01 -1.99
CA SER A 484 43.96 -24.30 -2.50
C SER A 484 43.89 -25.68 -3.15
N ARG A 485 44.91 -26.04 -3.95
CA ARG A 485 45.07 -27.37 -4.52
C ARG A 485 45.08 -28.45 -3.44
N ALA A 486 45.94 -28.31 -2.43
CA ALA A 486 46.06 -29.28 -1.34
C ALA A 486 44.77 -29.43 -0.52
N ILE A 487 43.99 -28.36 -0.35
CA ILE A 487 42.68 -28.41 0.33
C ILE A 487 41.68 -29.20 -0.53
N VAL A 488 41.60 -28.91 -1.83
CA VAL A 488 40.71 -29.60 -2.78
C VAL A 488 40.98 -31.11 -2.82
N PHE A 489 42.25 -31.52 -2.90
CA PHE A 489 42.64 -32.94 -2.93
C PHE A 489 42.15 -33.73 -1.71
N ASN A 490 42.16 -33.12 -0.52
CA ASN A 490 41.72 -33.77 0.71
C ASN A 490 40.21 -33.67 0.93
N CYS A 491 39.58 -32.58 0.47
CA CYS A 491 38.15 -32.33 0.63
C CYS A 491 37.28 -33.20 -0.28
N ILE A 492 37.74 -33.53 -1.49
CA ILE A 492 36.95 -34.23 -2.50
C ILE A 492 36.46 -35.62 -2.03
N ASN A 493 37.23 -36.30 -1.19
CA ASN A 493 36.91 -37.64 -0.69
C ASN A 493 35.97 -37.63 0.52
N ILE A 494 35.68 -36.48 1.11
CA ILE A 494 34.85 -36.38 2.32
C ILE A 494 33.37 -36.53 1.94
N GLY A 495 32.74 -37.60 2.44
CA GLY A 495 31.28 -37.82 2.35
C GLY A 495 30.78 -38.43 1.04
N MET A 496 31.66 -39.03 0.22
CA MET A 496 31.34 -39.51 -1.13
C MET A 496 31.52 -41.03 -1.31
N GLU A 497 31.48 -41.81 -0.23
CA GLU A 497 31.66 -43.27 -0.28
C GLU A 497 30.40 -44.03 -0.79
N GLU A 498 29.23 -43.39 -0.92
CA GLU A 498 27.95 -44.10 -1.18
C GLU A 498 27.12 -43.64 -2.39
N GLU A 499 27.52 -42.63 -3.19
CA GLU A 499 26.70 -42.15 -4.33
C GLU A 499 27.21 -42.67 -5.69
N GLU A 500 26.35 -43.27 -6.52
CA GLU A 500 26.70 -43.74 -7.88
C GLU A 500 27.04 -42.59 -8.87
N ASP A 501 26.79 -41.32 -8.50
CA ASP A 501 26.93 -40.12 -9.36
C ASP A 501 28.04 -39.14 -8.93
N VAL A 502 29.05 -39.61 -8.18
CA VAL A 502 30.19 -38.82 -7.68
C VAL A 502 30.80 -37.88 -8.74
N ALA A 503 30.96 -38.38 -9.97
CA ALA A 503 31.60 -37.65 -11.07
C ALA A 503 30.76 -36.48 -11.61
N GLU A 504 29.42 -36.55 -11.52
CA GLU A 504 28.55 -35.46 -11.95
C GLU A 504 28.57 -34.32 -10.93
N VAL A 505 28.62 -34.65 -9.63
CA VAL A 505 28.74 -33.66 -8.56
C VAL A 505 30.07 -32.90 -8.68
N TRP A 506 31.18 -33.59 -8.96
CA TRP A 506 32.48 -32.92 -9.20
C TRP A 506 32.47 -32.00 -10.41
N LYS A 507 31.82 -32.40 -11.51
CA LYS A 507 31.67 -31.53 -12.69
C LYS A 507 30.86 -30.29 -12.36
N LYS A 508 29.78 -30.42 -11.60
CA LYS A 508 28.94 -29.29 -11.16
C LYS A 508 29.73 -28.34 -10.26
N ASP A 509 30.50 -28.87 -9.32
CA ASP A 509 31.33 -28.06 -8.42
C ASP A 509 32.47 -27.36 -9.17
N ALA A 510 33.13 -28.04 -10.12
CA ALA A 510 34.16 -27.43 -10.97
C ALA A 510 33.58 -26.32 -11.85
N LEU A 511 32.38 -26.50 -12.41
CA LEU A 511 31.66 -25.46 -13.14
C LEU A 511 31.27 -24.29 -12.22
N GLY A 512 30.84 -24.56 -10.99
CA GLY A 512 30.56 -23.55 -9.98
C GLY A 512 31.79 -22.72 -9.61
N ALA A 513 32.94 -23.36 -9.41
CA ALA A 513 34.22 -22.69 -9.13
C ALA A 513 34.69 -21.86 -10.34
N SER A 514 34.53 -22.39 -11.56
CA SER A 514 34.85 -21.68 -12.81
C SER A 514 34.02 -20.41 -12.98
N ASN A 515 32.70 -20.48 -12.73
CA ASN A 515 31.80 -19.32 -12.77
C ASN A 515 32.17 -18.25 -11.73
N ASN A 516 32.72 -18.66 -10.59
CA ASN A 516 33.18 -17.76 -9.53
C ASN A 516 34.57 -17.14 -9.81
N GLY A 517 35.23 -17.52 -10.92
CA GLY A 517 36.56 -17.03 -11.31
C GLY A 517 37.74 -17.74 -10.64
N SER A 518 37.50 -18.89 -9.98
CA SER A 518 38.51 -19.71 -9.31
C SER A 518 38.95 -20.85 -10.21
N LEU A 519 39.94 -20.55 -11.06
CA LEU A 519 40.43 -21.44 -12.11
C LEU A 519 41.32 -22.56 -11.56
N GLU A 520 42.10 -22.30 -10.51
CA GLU A 520 43.00 -23.30 -9.93
C GLU A 520 42.24 -24.33 -9.09
N VAL A 521 41.18 -23.92 -8.39
CA VAL A 521 40.25 -24.87 -7.74
C VAL A 521 39.58 -25.76 -8.79
N ALA A 522 39.06 -25.18 -9.87
CA ALA A 522 38.44 -25.96 -10.95
C ALA A 522 39.44 -26.93 -11.61
N ARG A 523 40.67 -26.47 -11.91
CA ARG A 523 41.75 -27.31 -12.46
C ARG A 523 42.14 -28.43 -11.50
N SER A 524 42.20 -28.15 -10.20
CA SER A 524 42.52 -29.15 -9.18
C SER A 524 41.44 -30.22 -9.08
N ILE A 525 40.16 -29.83 -9.17
CA ILE A 525 39.04 -30.78 -9.24
C ILE A 525 39.15 -31.64 -10.51
N TYR A 526 39.38 -31.02 -11.68
CA TYR A 526 39.55 -31.77 -12.92
C TYR A 526 40.77 -32.70 -12.90
N MET A 527 41.89 -32.27 -12.31
CA MET A 527 43.08 -33.09 -12.14
C MET A 527 42.82 -34.30 -11.25
N PHE A 528 41.92 -34.19 -10.28
CA PHE A 528 41.50 -35.33 -9.46
C PHE A 528 40.63 -36.32 -10.25
N MET A 529 39.84 -35.83 -11.22
CA MET A 529 38.97 -36.67 -12.05
C MET A 529 39.73 -37.45 -13.14
N THR A 530 40.91 -36.98 -13.54
CA THR A 530 41.79 -37.60 -14.56
C THR A 530 42.80 -38.53 -13.91
#